data_AF-A0A5C5BDG8-F1
#
_entry.id   AF-A0A5C5BDG8-F1
#
_cell.length_a   1.000
_cell.length_b   1.000
_cell.length_c   1.000
_cell.angle_alpha   90.00
_cell.angle_beta   90.00
_cell.angle_gamma   90.00
#
_symmetry.space_group_name_H-M   'P 1'
#
loop_
_entity.id
_entity.type
_entity.pdbx_description
1 polymer ?
#
loop_
_entity_poly.entity_id
_entity_poly.type
_entity_poly.pdbx_seq_one_letter_code
_entity_poly.pdbx_strand_id
1 'polypeptide(L)'
;MAAPLLLDPAHHAQADLDAALATLETIVEHETLTAPTTERTLHFAELVEATTRRPTRLQLHLAAALEHATTDVPSGQGLLVDHGGTLPGPALVPDPADTSDGSCRAGDRADIVGCSGDTGGVDSAPGPGPRTRYARARDLLRMRLRISGAEAGRRIRLGHALTPRTTLSGEVVPAERPVLASALPHLDREATTGVLRALERVAAVLDHEDVTELEQVLTSHATTFDPDQLRRIATHAVAVADPDGAAPS
;
A
#
# COMPACT_ATOMS: atom_id res chain seq x y z
N MET A 1 39.10 -27.81 23.68
CA MET A 1 38.33 -26.66 24.20
C MET A 1 37.65 -26.01 23.01
N ALA A 2 36.35 -26.24 22.82
CA ALA A 2 35.59 -25.63 21.73
C ALA A 2 35.35 -24.16 22.09
N ALA A 3 35.76 -23.24 21.20
CA ALA A 3 35.46 -21.82 21.34
C ALA A 3 33.94 -21.61 21.34
N PRO A 4 33.39 -20.74 22.20
CA PRO A 4 31.98 -20.39 22.11
C PRO A 4 31.76 -19.69 20.77
N LEU A 5 30.94 -20.30 19.90
CA LEU A 5 30.46 -19.66 18.69
C LEU A 5 29.71 -18.41 19.13
N LEU A 6 30.28 -17.25 18.82
CA LEU A 6 29.68 -15.95 19.03
C LEU A 6 28.57 -15.82 17.97
N LEU A 7 27.43 -16.45 18.26
CA LEU A 7 26.24 -16.41 17.41
C LEU A 7 25.76 -14.97 17.35
N ASP A 8 25.59 -14.46 16.13
CA ASP A 8 25.12 -13.11 15.88
C ASP A 8 23.65 -13.00 16.35
N PRO A 9 23.34 -12.17 17.37
CA PRO A 9 21.96 -11.99 17.83
C PRO A 9 21.03 -11.49 16.71
N ALA A 10 21.55 -10.81 15.69
CA ALA A 10 20.76 -10.40 14.53
C ALA A 10 20.31 -11.59 13.68
N HIS A 11 21.16 -12.61 13.53
CA HIS A 11 20.84 -13.81 12.76
C HIS A 11 19.71 -14.62 13.40
N HIS A 12 19.71 -14.73 14.74
CA HIS A 12 18.61 -15.38 15.47
C HIS A 12 17.31 -14.58 15.38
N ALA A 13 17.37 -13.26 15.54
CA ALA A 13 16.17 -12.42 15.41
C ALA A 13 15.54 -12.51 14.02
N GLN A 14 16.36 -12.61 12.97
CA GLN A 14 15.88 -12.83 11.60
C GLN A 14 15.20 -14.19 11.45
N ALA A 15 15.84 -15.27 11.92
CA ALA A 15 15.26 -16.62 11.84
C ALA A 15 13.94 -16.75 12.61
N ASP A 16 13.83 -16.14 13.78
CA ASP A 16 12.59 -16.12 14.58
C ASP A 16 11.47 -15.33 13.88
N LEU A 17 11.81 -14.20 13.24
CA LEU A 17 10.86 -13.43 12.44
C LEU A 17 10.36 -14.20 11.22
N ASP A 18 11.28 -14.84 10.49
CA ASP A 18 10.95 -15.66 9.32
C ASP A 18 10.04 -16.84 9.70
N ALA A 19 10.30 -17.50 10.83
CA ALA A 19 9.45 -18.56 11.36
C ALA A 19 8.05 -18.06 11.76
N ALA A 20 7.96 -16.88 12.38
CA ALA A 20 6.68 -16.27 12.74
C ALA A 20 5.86 -15.88 11.51
N LEU A 21 6.50 -15.34 10.47
CA LEU A 21 5.84 -15.00 9.21
C LEU A 21 5.34 -16.25 8.48
N ALA A 22 6.16 -17.30 8.37
CA ALA A 22 5.75 -18.58 7.77
C ALA A 22 4.54 -19.21 8.51
N THR A 23 4.49 -19.06 9.84
CA THR A 23 3.34 -19.50 10.64
C THR A 23 2.07 -18.71 10.30
N LEU A 24 2.18 -17.38 10.16
CA LEU A 24 1.06 -16.53 9.76
C LEU A 24 0.56 -16.86 8.35
N GLU A 25 1.47 -17.09 7.40
CA GLU A 25 1.13 -17.49 6.02
C GLU A 25 0.35 -18.82 6.02
N THR A 26 0.86 -19.83 6.72
CA THR A 26 0.19 -21.14 6.84
C THR A 26 -1.22 -21.02 7.42
N ILE A 27 -1.40 -20.17 8.44
CA ILE A 27 -2.70 -19.93 9.06
C ILE A 27 -3.67 -19.27 8.09
N VAL A 28 -3.22 -18.25 7.35
CA VAL A 28 -4.04 -17.53 6.38
C VAL A 28 -4.45 -18.46 5.22
N GLU A 29 -3.52 -19.25 4.70
CA GLU A 29 -3.81 -20.25 3.66
C GLU A 29 -4.86 -21.27 4.13
N HIS A 30 -4.69 -21.83 5.33
CA HIS A 30 -5.66 -22.77 5.88
C HIS A 30 -7.06 -22.17 6.04
N GLU A 31 -7.16 -20.91 6.48
CA GLU A 31 -8.45 -20.20 6.57
C GLU A 31 -9.09 -19.94 5.20
N THR A 32 -8.31 -19.65 4.16
CA THR A 32 -8.85 -19.49 2.81
C THR A 32 -9.43 -20.79 2.25
N LEU A 33 -8.89 -21.94 2.67
CA LEU A 33 -9.35 -23.27 2.25
C LEU A 33 -10.54 -23.78 3.09
N THR A 34 -10.69 -23.32 4.33
CA THR A 34 -11.70 -23.82 5.27
C THR A 34 -12.80 -22.79 5.53
N ALA A 35 -13.78 -22.69 4.63
CA ALA A 35 -15.04 -21.93 4.78
C ALA A 35 -14.96 -20.73 5.76
N PRO A 36 -14.31 -19.62 5.34
CA PRO A 36 -13.90 -18.56 6.25
C PRO A 36 -15.11 -17.91 6.96
N THR A 37 -15.05 -17.81 8.29
CA THR A 37 -16.03 -17.00 9.03
C THR A 37 -15.59 -15.53 9.00
N THR A 38 -16.55 -14.61 8.79
CA THR A 38 -16.23 -13.18 8.68
C THR A 38 -15.48 -12.65 9.91
N GLU A 39 -15.82 -13.10 11.12
CA GLU A 39 -15.17 -12.63 12.35
C GLU A 39 -13.70 -13.06 12.44
N ARG A 40 -13.42 -14.32 12.10
CA ARG A 40 -12.05 -14.84 12.16
C ARG A 40 -11.15 -14.23 11.09
N THR A 41 -11.65 -14.05 9.87
CA THR A 41 -10.93 -13.33 8.80
C THR A 41 -10.58 -11.91 9.23
N LEU A 42 -11.49 -11.21 9.92
CA LEU A 42 -11.20 -9.86 10.43
C LEU A 42 -10.17 -9.86 11.55
N HIS A 43 -10.22 -10.83 12.46
CA HIS A 43 -9.23 -10.96 13.50
C HIS A 43 -7.82 -11.14 12.92
N PHE A 44 -7.65 -12.00 11.92
CA PHE A 44 -6.38 -12.15 11.23
C PHE A 44 -5.95 -10.89 10.49
N ALA A 45 -6.88 -10.21 9.81
CA ALA A 45 -6.58 -8.93 9.17
C ALA A 45 -6.11 -7.87 10.17
N GLU A 46 -6.73 -7.80 11.36
CA GLU A 46 -6.31 -6.91 12.46
C GLU A 46 -4.93 -7.29 13.00
N LEU A 47 -4.64 -8.59 13.16
CA LEU A 47 -3.33 -9.09 13.61
C LEU A 47 -2.20 -8.75 12.62
N VAL A 48 -2.42 -8.97 11.33
CA VAL A 48 -1.46 -8.63 10.28
C VAL A 48 -1.23 -7.11 10.24
N GLU A 49 -2.30 -6.31 10.28
CA GLU A 49 -2.20 -4.84 10.28
C GLU A 49 -1.49 -4.30 11.53
N ALA A 50 -1.74 -4.88 12.71
CA ALA A 50 -1.04 -4.51 13.93
C ALA A 50 0.46 -4.85 13.83
N THR A 51 0.77 -5.97 13.20
CA THR A 51 2.15 -6.42 12.97
C THR A 51 2.85 -5.47 12.01
N THR A 52 2.29 -5.16 10.84
CA THR A 52 2.92 -4.28 9.82
C THR A 52 3.23 -2.87 10.34
N ARG A 53 2.40 -2.33 11.24
CA ARG A 53 2.66 -1.03 11.88
C ARG A 53 3.91 -1.01 12.77
N ARG A 54 4.35 -2.17 13.28
CA ARG A 54 5.56 -2.27 14.10
C ARG A 54 6.82 -2.07 13.25
N PRO A 55 7.08 -2.84 12.16
CA PRO A 55 8.15 -2.55 11.21
C PRO A 55 8.11 -1.13 10.68
N THR A 56 6.95 -0.57 10.33
CA THR A 56 6.87 0.83 9.86
C THR A 56 7.41 1.81 10.91
N ARG A 57 7.06 1.63 12.18
CA ARG A 57 7.61 2.46 13.26
C ARG A 57 9.13 2.30 13.39
N LEU A 58 9.64 1.07 13.28
CA LEU A 58 11.08 0.81 13.33
C LEU A 58 11.82 1.46 12.16
N GLN A 59 11.27 1.39 10.94
CA GLN A 59 11.81 2.06 9.76
C GLN A 59 11.92 3.58 9.98
N LEU A 60 10.89 4.20 10.56
CA LEU A 60 10.93 5.64 10.88
C LEU A 60 12.02 5.99 11.90
N HIS A 61 12.20 5.17 12.94
CA HIS A 61 13.28 5.37 13.90
C HIS A 61 14.67 5.23 13.28
N LEU A 62 14.85 4.22 12.43
CA LEU A 62 16.12 4.01 11.73
C LEU A 62 16.41 5.15 10.76
N ALA A 63 15.42 5.62 10.00
CA ALA A 63 15.56 6.76 9.11
C ALA A 63 16.00 8.02 9.88
N ALA A 64 15.33 8.33 11.00
CA ALA A 64 15.71 9.44 11.85
C ALA A 64 17.14 9.28 12.40
N ALA A 65 17.51 8.09 12.89
CA ALA A 65 18.85 7.84 13.41
C ALA A 65 19.94 8.03 12.34
N LEU A 66 19.68 7.58 11.11
CA LEU A 66 20.59 7.77 9.97
C LEU A 66 20.72 9.24 9.58
N GLU A 67 19.62 9.99 9.54
CA GLU A 67 19.65 11.44 9.29
C GLU A 67 20.50 12.18 10.33
N HIS A 68 20.34 11.85 11.63
CA HIS A 68 21.16 12.43 12.69
C HIS A 68 22.65 12.04 12.59
N ALA A 69 22.94 10.81 12.17
CA ALA A 69 24.32 10.33 12.03
C ALA A 69 25.04 10.93 10.81
N THR A 70 24.28 11.35 9.79
CA THR A 70 24.81 11.89 8.52
C THR A 70 24.79 13.41 8.44
N THR A 71 24.01 14.07 9.29
CA THR A 71 23.96 15.53 9.38
C THR A 71 25.07 16.02 10.30
N ASP A 72 26.05 16.75 9.77
CA ASP A 72 27.04 17.46 10.58
C ASP A 72 26.30 18.43 11.52
N VAL A 73 26.54 18.32 12.82
CA VAL A 73 26.06 19.29 13.80
C VAL A 73 26.74 20.62 13.47
N PRO A 74 26.00 21.69 13.08
CA PRO A 74 26.62 23.00 12.92
C PRO A 74 27.21 23.39 14.27
N SER A 75 28.53 23.44 14.32
CA SER A 75 29.31 23.88 15.47
C SER A 75 28.98 25.35 15.74
N GLY A 76 27.93 25.61 16.52
CA GLY A 76 27.52 26.98 16.84
C GLY A 76 26.11 27.22 17.35
N GLN A 77 25.20 26.23 17.36
CA GLN A 77 23.83 26.42 17.85
C GLN A 77 23.46 25.39 18.92
N GLY A 78 24.28 25.32 19.98
CA GLY A 78 23.83 24.74 21.23
C GLY A 78 22.80 25.67 21.85
N LEU A 79 21.51 25.43 21.60
CA LEU A 79 20.47 26.00 22.44
C LEU A 79 20.61 25.33 23.82
N LEU A 80 21.13 26.05 24.80
CA LEU A 80 21.05 25.66 26.20
C LEU A 80 19.57 25.56 26.56
N VAL A 81 19.01 24.35 26.53
CA VAL A 81 17.70 24.07 27.12
C VAL A 81 17.93 24.10 28.62
N ASP A 82 17.68 25.27 29.22
CA ASP A 82 17.76 25.47 30.66
C ASP A 82 16.82 24.47 31.34
N HIS A 83 17.31 23.75 32.34
CA HIS A 83 16.62 22.61 32.96
C HIS A 83 15.47 23.02 33.89
N GLY A 84 14.90 24.21 33.69
CA GLY A 84 13.74 24.75 34.40
C GLY A 84 12.41 24.33 33.77
N GLY A 85 12.18 23.04 33.58
CA GLY A 85 10.85 22.38 33.54
C GLY A 85 9.65 23.05 32.86
N THR A 86 9.82 23.93 31.87
CA THR A 86 8.71 24.63 31.22
C THR A 86 8.78 24.35 29.73
N LEU A 87 7.79 23.61 29.21
CA LEU A 87 7.63 23.44 27.77
C LEU A 87 7.49 24.84 27.13
N PRO A 88 8.22 25.16 26.04
CA PRO A 88 7.94 26.36 25.28
C PRO A 88 6.49 26.27 24.78
N GLY A 89 5.63 27.16 25.28
CA GLY A 89 4.31 27.34 24.70
C GLY A 89 4.45 27.71 23.22
N PRO A 90 3.48 27.34 22.35
CA PRO A 90 3.55 27.68 20.94
C PRO A 90 3.69 29.20 20.83
N ALA A 91 4.83 29.65 20.32
CA ALA A 91 5.04 31.06 20.06
C ALA A 91 4.03 31.49 18.99
N LEU A 92 2.97 32.15 19.45
CA LEU A 92 2.05 32.86 18.58
C LEU A 92 2.88 33.98 17.94
N VAL A 93 3.27 33.80 16.67
CA VAL A 93 3.86 34.88 15.88
C VAL A 93 2.80 35.98 15.81
N PRO A 94 3.10 37.23 16.23
CA PRO A 94 2.14 38.31 16.12
C PRO A 94 1.96 38.70 14.65
N ASP A 95 0.70 38.81 14.22
CA ASP A 95 0.32 39.38 12.92
C ASP A 95 0.77 40.85 12.83
N PRO A 96 1.47 41.27 11.76
CA PRO A 96 1.52 42.67 11.38
C PRO A 96 0.29 42.99 10.55
N ALA A 97 -0.69 43.66 11.16
CA ALA A 97 -1.81 44.24 10.44
C ALA A 97 -1.37 45.43 9.54
N ASP A 98 -1.87 45.38 8.31
CA ASP A 98 -2.28 46.47 7.42
C ASP A 98 -1.26 47.47 6.86
N THR A 99 -0.96 47.31 5.57
CA THR A 99 -1.10 48.41 4.60
C THR A 99 -1.52 47.83 3.24
N SER A 100 -2.65 48.30 2.76
CA SER A 100 -3.24 48.01 1.46
C SER A 100 -2.62 48.87 0.36
N ASP A 101 -2.26 48.28 -0.78
CA ASP A 101 -2.55 48.87 -2.09
C ASP A 101 -2.58 47.79 -3.19
N GLY A 102 -3.49 47.96 -4.15
CA GLY A 102 -3.96 46.91 -5.05
C GLY A 102 -3.18 46.74 -6.35
N SER A 103 -3.37 45.57 -6.97
CA SER A 103 -3.69 45.44 -8.41
C SER A 103 -3.95 43.98 -8.76
N CYS A 104 -5.08 43.72 -9.39
CA CYS A 104 -5.44 42.48 -10.04
C CYS A 104 -4.60 42.24 -11.32
N ARG A 105 -4.10 41.01 -11.52
CA ARG A 105 -3.99 40.39 -12.83
C ARG A 105 -4.27 38.89 -12.72
N ALA A 106 -5.10 38.44 -13.65
CA ALA A 106 -5.68 37.11 -13.75
C ALA A 106 -4.81 36.13 -14.55
N GLY A 107 -5.04 34.83 -14.32
CA GLY A 107 -4.57 33.67 -15.08
C GLY A 107 -3.69 32.74 -14.22
N ASP A 108 -3.80 31.42 -14.23
CA ASP A 108 -4.66 30.43 -14.88
C ASP A 108 -4.29 29.06 -14.26
N ARG A 109 -5.26 28.13 -14.14
CA ARG A 109 -5.13 26.64 -13.94
C ARG A 109 -4.48 26.08 -12.64
N ALA A 110 -4.89 24.93 -12.06
CA ALA A 110 -5.85 23.88 -12.42
C ALA A 110 -6.29 23.04 -11.19
N ASP A 111 -7.58 22.76 -11.12
CA ASP A 111 -8.26 21.46 -10.89
C ASP A 111 -7.84 20.54 -9.73
N ILE A 112 -8.59 20.64 -8.62
CA ILE A 112 -8.85 19.50 -7.73
C ILE A 112 -10.11 18.81 -8.24
N VAL A 113 -9.92 17.76 -9.05
CA VAL A 113 -11.00 16.88 -9.51
C VAL A 113 -11.64 16.19 -8.31
N GLY A 114 -12.94 16.43 -8.14
CA GLY A 114 -13.78 15.78 -7.14
C GLY A 114 -14.00 14.30 -7.43
N CYS A 115 -14.09 13.50 -6.37
CA CYS A 115 -14.63 12.15 -6.46
C CYS A 115 -16.06 12.16 -5.92
N SER A 116 -17.01 12.51 -6.79
CA SER A 116 -18.39 12.06 -6.68
C SER A 116 -18.53 10.72 -7.40
N GLY A 117 -19.18 9.78 -6.73
CA GLY A 117 -19.46 8.44 -7.22
C GLY A 117 -20.40 7.74 -6.24
N ASP A 118 -21.54 8.39 -5.98
CA ASP A 118 -22.75 7.75 -5.51
C ASP A 118 -23.31 6.88 -6.65
N THR A 119 -23.49 5.60 -6.36
CA THR A 119 -24.47 4.76 -7.05
C THR A 119 -25.24 3.96 -6.00
N GLY A 120 -26.44 4.44 -5.66
CA GLY A 120 -27.57 3.58 -5.30
C GLY A 120 -27.91 2.67 -6.49
N GLY A 121 -28.61 1.54 -6.35
CA GLY A 121 -29.22 0.79 -5.25
C GLY A 121 -29.87 -0.44 -5.90
N VAL A 122 -30.20 -1.47 -5.13
CA VAL A 122 -31.35 -2.35 -5.40
C VAL A 122 -31.73 -3.10 -4.12
N ASP A 123 -33.02 -3.04 -3.82
CA ASP A 123 -33.69 -3.83 -2.80
C ASP A 123 -33.49 -5.33 -3.04
N SER A 124 -33.09 -6.05 -2.00
CA SER A 124 -33.22 -7.50 -1.93
C SER A 124 -33.38 -7.94 -0.48
N ALA A 125 -34.54 -8.54 -0.23
CA ALA A 125 -35.02 -8.97 1.07
C ALA A 125 -34.02 -9.89 1.82
N PRO A 126 -34.00 -9.87 3.17
CA PRO A 126 -33.21 -10.81 3.94
C PRO A 126 -33.86 -12.18 4.09
N GLY A 127 -33.21 -13.22 3.55
CA GLY A 127 -33.22 -14.52 4.22
C GLY A 127 -32.44 -14.43 5.56
N PRO A 128 -32.73 -15.31 6.54
CA PRO A 128 -32.18 -15.23 7.88
C PRO A 128 -30.74 -15.76 7.92
N GLY A 129 -29.80 -14.94 7.50
CA GLY A 129 -28.40 -15.01 7.91
C GLY A 129 -28.05 -13.73 8.66
N PRO A 130 -27.09 -13.75 9.61
CA PRO A 130 -26.67 -12.54 10.31
C PRO A 130 -26.15 -11.53 9.28
N ARG A 131 -26.97 -10.52 8.98
CA ARG A 131 -26.58 -9.40 8.12
C ARG A 131 -25.54 -8.63 8.89
N THR A 132 -24.27 -8.80 8.50
CA THR A 132 -23.22 -7.91 9.00
C THR A 132 -23.69 -6.48 8.72
N ARG A 133 -23.61 -5.60 9.72
CA ARG A 133 -24.07 -4.20 9.63
C ARG A 133 -23.30 -3.34 8.59
N TYR A 134 -22.43 -3.97 7.80
CA TYR A 134 -21.62 -3.36 6.75
C TYR A 134 -21.96 -4.04 5.43
N ALA A 135 -22.59 -3.31 4.52
CA ALA A 135 -23.06 -3.85 3.26
C ALA A 135 -21.93 -4.27 2.30
N ARG A 136 -20.70 -3.78 2.51
CA ARG A 136 -19.56 -3.99 1.60
C ARG A 136 -18.26 -4.28 2.37
N ALA A 137 -17.45 -5.20 1.84
CA ALA A 137 -16.14 -5.58 2.41
C ALA A 137 -15.21 -4.37 2.61
N ARG A 138 -15.24 -3.40 1.70
CA ARG A 138 -14.48 -2.16 1.79
C ARG A 138 -14.77 -1.40 3.09
N ASP A 139 -16.04 -1.25 3.46
CA ASP A 139 -16.46 -0.49 4.65
C ASP A 139 -16.09 -1.21 5.94
N LEU A 140 -16.19 -2.54 5.91
CA LEU A 140 -15.75 -3.40 7.01
C LEU A 140 -14.24 -3.26 7.27
N LEU A 141 -13.42 -3.30 6.23
CA LEU A 141 -11.97 -3.11 6.33
C LEU A 141 -11.59 -1.71 6.83
N ARG A 142 -12.24 -0.65 6.33
CA ARG A 142 -12.02 0.72 6.79
C ARG A 142 -12.28 0.85 8.29
N MET A 143 -13.41 0.32 8.74
CA MET A 143 -13.84 0.43 10.13
C MET A 143 -12.96 -0.39 11.07
N ARG A 144 -12.62 -1.63 10.71
CA ARG A 144 -11.76 -2.50 11.56
C ARG A 144 -10.30 -2.06 11.56
N LEU A 145 -9.73 -1.81 10.37
CA LEU A 145 -8.29 -1.57 10.23
C LEU A 145 -7.91 -0.08 10.32
N ARG A 146 -8.90 0.82 10.41
CA ARG A 146 -8.72 2.28 10.42
C ARG A 146 -7.88 2.78 9.23
N ILE A 147 -8.16 2.23 8.06
CA ILE A 147 -7.52 2.59 6.79
C ILE A 147 -8.45 3.46 5.94
N SER A 148 -7.87 4.20 5.00
CA SER A 148 -8.66 5.01 4.07
C SER A 148 -9.52 4.13 3.16
N GLY A 149 -10.58 4.71 2.60
CA GLY A 149 -11.40 3.99 1.62
C GLY A 149 -10.60 3.60 0.37
N ALA A 150 -9.68 4.46 -0.08
CA ALA A 150 -8.81 4.17 -1.21
C ALA A 150 -7.89 2.98 -0.92
N GLU A 151 -7.34 2.91 0.29
CA GLU A 151 -6.53 1.79 0.78
C GLU A 151 -7.28 0.47 0.75
N ALA A 152 -8.47 0.44 1.37
CA ALA A 152 -9.29 -0.77 1.43
C ALA A 152 -9.67 -1.25 0.02
N GLY A 153 -10.09 -0.32 -0.85
CA GLY A 153 -10.43 -0.65 -2.24
C GLY A 153 -9.24 -1.18 -3.04
N ARG A 154 -8.04 -0.63 -2.81
CA ARG A 154 -6.83 -1.11 -3.47
C ARG A 154 -6.43 -2.49 -3.00
N ARG A 155 -6.47 -2.77 -1.68
CA ARG A 155 -6.18 -4.11 -1.14
C ARG A 155 -7.14 -5.16 -1.70
N ILE A 156 -8.44 -4.86 -1.78
CA ILE A 156 -9.44 -5.75 -2.40
C ILE A 156 -9.10 -6.02 -3.87
N ARG A 157 -8.75 -4.98 -4.63
CA ARG A 157 -8.41 -5.10 -6.06
C ARG A 157 -7.15 -5.93 -6.29
N LEU A 158 -6.10 -5.66 -5.52
CA LEU A 158 -4.87 -6.46 -5.53
C LEU A 158 -5.12 -7.91 -5.12
N GLY A 159 -5.95 -8.13 -4.10
CA GLY A 159 -6.36 -9.48 -3.69
C GLY A 159 -7.01 -10.23 -4.84
N HIS A 160 -8.03 -9.66 -5.49
CA HIS A 160 -8.69 -10.30 -6.63
C HIS A 160 -7.73 -10.65 -7.77
N ALA A 161 -6.79 -9.75 -8.10
CA ALA A 161 -5.88 -9.96 -9.21
C ALA A 161 -4.75 -10.96 -8.89
N LEU A 162 -4.29 -11.02 -7.64
CA LEU A 162 -3.02 -11.66 -7.27
C LEU A 162 -3.16 -12.90 -6.37
N THR A 163 -4.33 -13.15 -5.79
CA THR A 163 -4.57 -14.37 -5.01
C THR A 163 -5.20 -15.46 -5.86
N PRO A 164 -4.83 -16.75 -5.66
CA PRO A 164 -5.55 -17.87 -6.24
C PRO A 164 -7.05 -17.82 -5.90
N ARG A 165 -7.89 -18.28 -6.83
CA ARG A 165 -9.36 -18.25 -6.70
C ARG A 165 -9.92 -19.66 -6.71
N THR A 166 -10.98 -19.91 -5.96
CA THR A 166 -11.68 -21.19 -5.98
C THR A 166 -12.95 -21.10 -6.83
N THR A 167 -13.13 -22.03 -7.76
CA THR A 167 -14.37 -22.11 -8.56
C THR A 167 -15.52 -22.67 -7.72
N LEU A 168 -16.75 -22.55 -8.24
CA LEU A 168 -17.93 -23.15 -7.61
C LEU A 168 -17.82 -24.68 -7.49
N SER A 169 -17.02 -25.31 -8.36
CA SER A 169 -16.73 -26.75 -8.34
C SER A 169 -15.64 -27.12 -7.31
N GLY A 170 -15.04 -26.14 -6.63
CA GLY A 170 -13.94 -26.34 -5.67
C GLY A 170 -12.55 -26.42 -6.29
N GLU A 171 -12.41 -26.21 -7.59
CA GLU A 171 -11.11 -26.20 -8.25
C GLU A 171 -10.35 -24.90 -7.95
N VAL A 172 -9.06 -25.01 -7.63
CA VAL A 172 -8.18 -23.85 -7.43
C VAL A 172 -7.67 -23.39 -8.79
N VAL A 173 -8.01 -22.16 -9.14
CA VAL A 173 -7.57 -21.45 -10.34
C VAL A 173 -6.45 -20.49 -9.95
N PRO A 174 -5.39 -20.36 -10.77
CA PRO A 174 -4.32 -19.40 -10.52
C PRO A 174 -4.85 -17.96 -10.44
N ALA A 175 -4.02 -17.08 -9.89
CA ALA A 175 -4.25 -15.64 -9.89
C ALA A 175 -4.50 -15.13 -11.32
N GLU A 176 -5.24 -14.02 -11.45
CA GLU A 176 -5.47 -13.37 -12.76
C GLU A 176 -4.16 -12.88 -13.39
N ARG A 177 -3.20 -12.49 -12.54
CA ARG A 177 -1.85 -12.07 -12.89
C ARG A 177 -0.82 -12.98 -12.21
N PRO A 178 -0.58 -14.20 -12.73
CA PRO A 178 0.22 -15.21 -12.05
C PRO A 178 1.70 -14.84 -11.94
N VAL A 179 2.26 -14.12 -12.93
CA VAL A 179 3.66 -13.71 -12.92
C VAL A 179 3.86 -12.63 -11.85
N LEU A 180 2.98 -11.63 -11.83
CA LEU A 180 3.00 -10.58 -10.82
C LEU A 180 2.77 -11.14 -9.41
N ALA A 181 1.86 -12.10 -9.25
CA ALA A 181 1.60 -12.76 -7.99
C ALA A 181 2.84 -13.49 -7.45
N SER A 182 3.58 -14.20 -8.32
CA SER A 182 4.79 -14.92 -7.92
C SER A 182 5.92 -14.01 -7.45
N ALA A 183 5.96 -12.76 -7.92
CA ALA A 183 6.98 -11.78 -7.58
C ALA A 183 6.69 -10.99 -6.29
N LEU A 184 5.48 -11.08 -5.72
CA LEU A 184 5.04 -10.30 -4.55
C LEU A 184 6.05 -10.21 -3.39
N PRO A 185 6.76 -11.28 -2.98
CA PRO A 185 7.75 -11.22 -1.90
C PRO A 185 8.92 -10.24 -2.15
N HIS A 186 9.13 -9.87 -3.41
CA HIS A 186 10.23 -9.00 -3.84
C HIS A 186 9.77 -7.61 -4.25
N LEU A 187 8.47 -7.33 -4.20
CA LEU A 187 7.90 -6.08 -4.66
C LEU A 187 7.39 -5.23 -3.50
N ASP A 188 7.64 -3.93 -3.58
CA ASP A 188 6.93 -3.00 -2.72
C ASP A 188 5.49 -2.78 -3.23
N ARG A 189 4.68 -2.17 -2.36
CA ARG A 189 3.28 -1.91 -2.64
C ARG A 189 3.07 -0.97 -3.84
N GLU A 190 3.96 -0.01 -4.04
CA GLU A 190 3.82 1.00 -5.09
C GLU A 190 4.07 0.35 -6.46
N ALA A 191 5.13 -0.45 -6.57
CA ALA A 191 5.47 -1.24 -7.73
C ALA A 191 4.35 -2.21 -8.09
N THR A 192 3.84 -3.01 -7.14
CA THR A 192 2.73 -3.94 -7.41
C THR A 192 1.49 -3.20 -7.94
N THR A 193 1.14 -2.06 -7.31
CA THR A 193 0.00 -1.25 -7.74
C THR A 193 0.22 -0.64 -9.12
N GLY A 194 1.42 -0.16 -9.39
CA GLY A 194 1.81 0.45 -10.66
C GLY A 194 1.73 -0.54 -11.82
N VAL A 195 2.30 -1.73 -11.66
CA VAL A 195 2.25 -2.80 -12.66
C VAL A 195 0.81 -3.23 -12.92
N LEU A 196 0.03 -3.54 -11.87
CA LEU A 196 -1.36 -3.96 -12.06
C LEU A 196 -2.19 -2.90 -12.80
N ARG A 197 -2.02 -1.61 -12.45
CA ARG A 197 -2.71 -0.51 -13.14
C ARG A 197 -2.32 -0.39 -14.61
N ALA A 198 -1.06 -0.61 -14.96
CA ALA A 198 -0.61 -0.58 -16.34
C ALA A 198 -1.27 -1.70 -17.14
N LEU A 199 -1.30 -2.92 -16.58
CA LEU A 199 -1.94 -4.08 -17.18
C LEU A 199 -3.46 -3.91 -17.33
N GLU A 200 -4.13 -3.33 -16.33
CA GLU A 200 -5.57 -3.01 -16.41
C GLU A 200 -5.90 -2.04 -17.56
N ARG A 201 -5.01 -1.07 -17.84
CA ARG A 201 -5.22 -0.12 -18.95
C ARG A 201 -5.03 -0.76 -20.32
N VAL A 202 -3.95 -1.53 -20.49
CA VAL A 202 -3.65 -2.12 -21.79
C VAL A 202 -4.57 -3.30 -22.14
N ALA A 203 -5.17 -3.96 -21.14
CA ALA A 203 -6.06 -5.09 -21.36
C ALA A 203 -7.36 -4.73 -22.12
N ALA A 204 -7.67 -3.45 -22.28
CA ALA A 204 -8.79 -2.98 -23.11
C ALA A 204 -8.43 -2.88 -24.61
N VAL A 205 -7.14 -2.84 -24.94
CA VAL A 205 -6.63 -2.53 -26.29
C VAL A 205 -5.80 -3.67 -26.87
N LEU A 206 -5.09 -4.41 -26.02
CA LEU A 206 -4.22 -5.52 -26.41
C LEU A 206 -4.92 -6.88 -26.27
N ASP A 207 -4.48 -7.85 -27.08
CA ASP A 207 -4.89 -9.25 -26.95
C ASP A 207 -4.29 -9.91 -25.70
N HIS A 208 -4.89 -11.02 -25.27
CA HIS A 208 -4.50 -11.69 -24.03
C HIS A 208 -3.03 -12.12 -23.98
N GLU A 209 -2.47 -12.54 -25.11
CA GLU A 209 -1.06 -12.95 -25.24
C GLU A 209 -0.12 -11.76 -24.98
N ASP A 210 -0.36 -10.63 -25.65
CA ASP A 210 0.42 -9.40 -25.50
C ASP A 210 0.37 -8.85 -24.06
N VAL A 211 -0.80 -8.91 -23.41
CA VAL A 211 -0.94 -8.50 -22.01
C VAL A 211 -0.13 -9.42 -21.09
N THR A 212 -0.04 -10.72 -21.42
CA THR A 212 0.74 -11.68 -20.64
C THR A 212 2.24 -11.45 -20.82
N GLU A 213 2.69 -11.15 -22.04
CA GLU A 213 4.09 -10.75 -22.29
C GLU A 213 4.44 -9.46 -21.53
N LEU A 214 3.56 -8.46 -21.58
CA LEU A 214 3.75 -7.22 -20.85
C LEU A 214 3.77 -7.42 -19.32
N GLU A 215 2.97 -8.34 -18.80
CA GLU A 215 3.02 -8.73 -17.38
C GLU A 215 4.41 -9.25 -17.01
N GLN A 216 5.02 -10.11 -17.82
CA GLN A 216 6.36 -10.62 -17.59
C GLN A 216 7.41 -9.51 -17.59
N VAL A 217 7.37 -8.64 -18.60
CA VAL A 217 8.31 -7.51 -18.76
C VAL A 217 8.21 -6.55 -17.57
N LEU A 218 6.99 -6.06 -17.26
CA LEU A 218 6.80 -5.11 -16.18
C LEU A 218 7.11 -5.71 -14.81
N THR A 219 6.81 -7.00 -14.60
CA THR A 219 7.15 -7.67 -13.34
C THR A 219 8.65 -7.83 -13.17
N SER A 220 9.38 -8.20 -14.24
CA SER A 220 10.85 -8.25 -14.22
C SER A 220 11.48 -6.87 -13.97
N HIS A 221 10.90 -5.82 -14.53
CA HIS A 221 11.33 -4.45 -14.26
C HIS A 221 11.04 -4.02 -12.82
N ALA A 222 9.92 -4.44 -12.26
CA ALA A 222 9.52 -4.10 -10.90
C ALA A 222 10.44 -4.69 -9.82
N THR A 223 11.11 -5.81 -10.09
CA THR A 223 12.10 -6.40 -9.17
C THR A 223 13.49 -5.77 -9.28
N THR A 224 13.73 -4.94 -10.30
CA THR A 224 15.08 -4.44 -10.62
C THR A 224 15.20 -2.92 -10.47
N PHE A 225 14.16 -2.17 -10.85
CA PHE A 225 14.18 -0.71 -10.89
C PHE A 225 13.51 -0.08 -9.66
N ASP A 226 13.90 1.15 -9.32
CA ASP A 226 13.20 1.92 -8.30
C ASP A 226 11.76 2.27 -8.74
N PRO A 227 10.85 2.57 -7.78
CA PRO A 227 9.44 2.84 -8.09
C PRO A 227 9.21 3.99 -9.09
N ASP A 228 10.04 5.03 -9.09
CA ASP A 228 9.91 6.16 -10.01
C ASP A 228 10.32 5.78 -11.44
N GLN A 229 11.42 5.03 -11.58
CA GLN A 229 11.83 4.44 -12.86
C GLN A 229 10.76 3.50 -13.40
N LEU A 230 10.27 2.59 -12.57
CA LEU A 230 9.20 1.67 -12.94
C LEU A 230 7.94 2.42 -13.38
N ARG A 231 7.54 3.49 -12.67
CA ARG A 231 6.39 4.32 -13.04
C ARG A 231 6.55 4.92 -14.44
N ARG A 232 7.76 5.40 -14.79
CA ARG A 232 8.07 5.92 -16.13
C ARG A 232 7.97 4.82 -17.19
N ILE A 233 8.56 3.66 -16.93
CA ILE A 233 8.51 2.50 -17.84
C ILE A 233 7.06 2.06 -18.07
N ALA A 234 6.28 1.89 -17.01
CA ALA A 234 4.88 1.50 -17.08
C ALA A 234 4.03 2.53 -17.84
N THR A 235 4.28 3.82 -17.63
CA THR A 235 3.59 4.89 -18.37
C THR A 235 3.92 4.84 -19.86
N HIS A 236 5.19 4.63 -20.19
CA HIS A 236 5.63 4.49 -21.57
C HIS A 236 5.04 3.25 -22.24
N ALA A 237 5.04 2.10 -21.56
CA ALA A 237 4.46 0.87 -22.07
C ALA A 237 2.96 1.03 -22.39
N VAL A 238 2.21 1.69 -21.50
CA VAL A 238 0.79 2.01 -21.76
C VAL A 238 0.64 2.92 -22.99
N ALA A 239 1.47 3.96 -23.12
CA ALA A 239 1.40 4.88 -24.25
C ALA A 239 1.79 4.24 -25.60
N VAL A 240 2.68 3.25 -25.58
CA VAL A 240 3.03 2.47 -26.78
C VAL A 240 1.92 1.50 -27.16
N ALA A 241 1.27 0.88 -26.17
CA ALA A 241 0.16 -0.04 -26.38
C ALA A 241 -1.13 0.66 -26.83
N ASP A 242 -1.37 1.88 -26.36
CA ASP A 242 -2.51 2.73 -26.73
C ASP A 242 -2.02 4.10 -27.24
N PRO A 243 -1.50 4.16 -28.49
CA PRO A 243 -0.97 5.40 -29.06
C PRO A 243 -2.07 6.44 -29.33
N ASP A 244 -3.34 6.02 -29.38
CA ASP A 244 -4.51 6.88 -29.59
C ASP A 244 -5.08 7.45 -28.28
N GLY A 245 -4.39 7.22 -27.15
CA GLY A 245 -4.87 7.43 -25.78
C GLY A 245 -5.78 8.65 -25.56
N ALA A 246 -6.82 8.44 -24.75
CA ALA A 246 -7.95 9.33 -24.46
C ALA A 246 -7.71 10.82 -24.80
N ALA A 247 -8.37 11.29 -25.86
CA ALA A 247 -8.40 12.69 -26.26
C ALA A 247 -8.71 13.57 -25.02
N PRO A 248 -7.98 14.68 -24.81
CA PRO A 248 -8.26 15.57 -23.69
C PRO A 248 -9.69 16.10 -23.82
N SER A 249 -10.49 15.89 -22.77
CA SER A 249 -11.83 16.46 -22.60
C SER A 249 -11.87 17.34 -21.37
#